data_AF-A0A948FB76-F1
#
_entry.id   AF-A0A948FB76-F1
#
_cell.length_a   1.000
_cell.length_b   1.000
_cell.length_c   1.000
_cell.angle_alpha   90.00
_cell.angle_beta   90.00
_cell.angle_gamma   90.00
#
_symmetry.space_group_name_H-M   'P 1'
#
loop_
_entity.id
_entity.type
_entity.pdbx_description
1 polymer ?
#
loop_
_entity_poly.entity_id
_entity_poly.type
_entity_poly.pdbx_seq_one_letter_code
_entity_poly.pdbx_strand_id
1 'polypeptide(L)'
;MTISDEKRCAMCGFTSVGRFSGDICPQCNKTFWKCGGCGFTFTAASPPKACPECREKCDFLNITCYTPDCGGPGNIDPRLD
;
A
#
# COMPACT_ATOMS: atom_id res chain seq x y z
N MET A 1 31.62 -1.00 -18.20
CA MET A 1 30.98 -1.89 -17.22
C MET A 1 29.78 -1.15 -16.65
N THR A 2 28.58 -1.38 -17.19
CA THR A 2 27.34 -0.73 -16.75
C THR A 2 26.81 -1.45 -15.53
N ILE A 3 26.91 -0.82 -14.37
CA ILE A 3 26.26 -1.30 -13.14
C ILE A 3 24.80 -0.85 -13.22
N SER A 4 23.92 -1.77 -13.60
CA SER A 4 22.47 -1.52 -13.61
C SER A 4 21.95 -1.59 -12.18
N ASP A 5 21.70 -0.44 -11.55
CA ASP A 5 21.00 -0.32 -10.26
C ASP A 5 19.48 -0.55 -10.45
N GLU A 6 19.10 -1.71 -11.00
CA GLU A 6 17.70 -2.11 -11.13
C GLU A 6 17.14 -2.45 -9.74
N LYS A 7 16.16 -1.67 -9.27
CA LYS A 7 15.47 -1.96 -8.00
C LYS A 7 14.16 -2.67 -8.30
N ARG A 8 13.92 -3.79 -7.61
CA ARG A 8 12.66 -4.54 -7.64
C ARG A 8 11.86 -4.25 -6.40
N CYS A 9 10.60 -3.85 -6.56
CA CYS A 9 9.69 -3.70 -5.44
C CYS A 9 9.41 -5.07 -4.80
N ALA A 10 9.71 -5.24 -3.52
CA ALA A 10 9.44 -6.48 -2.78
C ALA A 10 7.94 -6.79 -2.64
N MET A 11 7.07 -5.79 -2.82
CA MET A 11 5.62 -5.92 -2.64
C MET A 11 4.90 -6.36 -3.93
N CYS A 12 5.24 -5.76 -5.08
CA CYS A 12 4.55 -6.01 -6.35
C CYS A 12 5.44 -6.60 -7.45
N GLY A 13 6.76 -6.71 -7.23
CA GLY A 13 7.70 -7.22 -8.22
C GLY A 13 8.08 -6.22 -9.32
N PHE A 14 7.54 -4.99 -9.31
CA PHE A 14 7.87 -3.97 -10.31
C PHE A 14 9.37 -3.64 -10.30
N THR A 15 10.00 -3.71 -11.47
CA THR A 15 11.40 -3.34 -11.69
C THR A 15 11.48 -2.01 -12.44
N SER A 16 12.37 -1.12 -12.00
CA SER A 16 12.68 0.10 -12.76
C SER A 16 14.17 0.37 -12.81
N VAL A 17 14.62 0.88 -13.96
CA VAL A 17 15.95 1.46 -14.16
C VAL A 17 15.96 2.88 -13.58
N GLY A 18 16.22 2.98 -12.28
CA GLY A 18 16.25 4.25 -11.54
C GLY A 18 15.80 4.10 -10.09
N ARG A 19 16.29 4.98 -9.21
CA ARG A 19 15.90 5.00 -7.78
C ARG A 19 14.42 5.33 -7.66
N PHE A 20 13.68 4.48 -6.93
CA PHE A 20 12.39 4.87 -6.36
C PHE A 20 12.57 6.20 -5.58
N SER A 21 11.53 7.05 -5.52
CA SER A 21 11.56 8.21 -4.61
C SER A 21 11.47 7.67 -3.17
N GLY A 22 12.63 7.37 -2.56
CA GLY A 22 12.71 6.63 -1.30
C GLY A 22 12.25 5.18 -1.47
N ASP A 23 11.36 4.71 -0.60
CA ASP A 23 10.76 3.36 -0.63
C ASP A 23 9.44 3.27 -1.40
N ILE A 24 9.07 4.34 -2.10
CA ILE A 24 7.78 4.44 -2.80
C ILE A 24 7.94 3.90 -4.22
N CYS A 25 7.42 2.69 -4.43
CA CYS A 25 7.31 2.12 -5.75
C CYS A 25 6.23 2.88 -6.55
N PRO A 26 6.55 3.41 -7.75
CA PRO A 26 5.62 4.21 -8.56
C PRO A 26 4.46 3.37 -9.11
N GLN A 27 4.59 2.04 -9.10
CA GLN A 27 3.58 1.13 -9.64
C GLN A 27 2.54 0.73 -8.59
N CYS A 28 2.93 0.54 -7.32
CA CYS A 28 2.03 0.01 -6.31
C CYS A 28 1.56 1.01 -5.25
N ASN A 29 2.01 2.27 -5.30
CA ASN A 29 1.57 3.41 -4.49
C ASN A 29 0.94 3.00 -3.13
N LYS A 30 1.79 2.70 -2.13
CA LYS A 30 1.43 2.05 -0.84
C LYS A 30 0.04 2.50 -0.35
N THR A 31 -0.91 1.57 -0.39
CA THR A 31 -2.30 1.82 0.01
C THR A 31 -2.59 1.07 1.32
N PHE A 32 -3.19 1.76 2.28
CA PHE A 32 -3.67 1.22 3.53
C PHE A 32 -5.13 0.80 3.40
N TRP A 33 -5.43 -0.40 3.86
CA TRP A 33 -6.74 -1.01 3.79
C TRP A 33 -7.19 -1.42 5.18
N LYS A 34 -8.46 -1.13 5.51
CA LYS A 34 -9.12 -1.57 6.74
C LYS A 34 -10.22 -2.57 6.40
N CYS A 35 -10.22 -3.70 7.09
CA CYS A 35 -11.29 -4.69 6.98
C CYS A 35 -12.58 -4.13 7.58
N GLY A 36 -13.65 -4.08 6.82
CA GLY A 36 -14.97 -3.64 7.29
C GLY A 36 -15.65 -4.61 8.26
N GLY A 37 -15.20 -5.88 8.31
CA GLY A 37 -15.76 -6.90 9.21
C GLY A 37 -15.13 -6.90 10.60
N CYS A 38 -13.80 -6.94 10.67
CA CYS A 38 -13.07 -7.03 11.95
C CYS A 38 -12.25 -5.79 12.32
N GLY A 39 -12.15 -4.79 11.44
CA GLY A 39 -11.35 -3.58 11.67
C GLY A 39 -9.84 -3.74 11.45
N PHE A 40 -9.36 -4.92 11.03
CA PHE A 40 -7.94 -5.16 10.78
C PHE A 40 -7.37 -4.27 9.67
N THR A 41 -6.28 -3.57 9.95
CA THR A 41 -5.59 -2.68 9.02
C THR A 41 -4.32 -3.31 8.46
N PHE A 42 -4.10 -3.23 7.15
CA PHE A 42 -2.91 -3.72 6.48
C PHE A 42 -2.53 -2.87 5.26
N THR A 43 -1.32 -3.03 4.77
CA THR A 43 -0.81 -2.31 3.59
C THR A 43 -0.66 -3.25 2.41
N ALA A 44 -1.31 -2.93 1.29
CA ALA A 44 -1.24 -3.70 0.06
C ALA A 44 -1.55 -2.82 -1.16
N ALA A 45 -1.11 -3.25 -2.35
CA ALA A 45 -1.47 -2.57 -3.60
C ALA A 45 -2.98 -2.67 -3.89
N SER A 46 -3.61 -3.77 -3.47
CA SER A 46 -5.03 -4.03 -3.60
C SER A 46 -5.51 -4.92 -2.44
N PRO A 47 -6.80 -4.88 -2.08
CA PRO A 47 -7.32 -5.69 -1.01
C PRO A 47 -7.40 -7.17 -1.44
N PRO A 48 -7.13 -8.13 -0.53
CA PRO A 48 -7.26 -9.55 -0.81
C PRO A 48 -8.73 -9.96 -0.92
N LYS A 49 -9.01 -11.15 -1.46
CA LYS A 49 -10.38 -11.70 -1.51
C LYS A 49 -10.93 -12.07 -0.13
N ALA A 50 -10.05 -12.39 0.81
CA ALA A 50 -10.40 -12.76 2.18
C ALA A 50 -9.48 -12.03 3.15
N CYS A 51 -10.01 -11.62 4.29
CA CYS A 51 -9.25 -10.93 5.32
C CYS A 51 -8.19 -11.89 5.91
N PRO A 52 -6.92 -11.48 6.04
CA PRO A 52 -5.89 -12.32 6.64
C PRO A 52 -6.14 -12.59 8.13
N GLU A 53 -6.87 -11.70 8.82
CA GLU A 53 -7.15 -11.80 10.25
C GLU A 53 -8.39 -12.66 10.53
N CYS A 54 -9.57 -12.25 10.04
CA CYS A 54 -10.82 -13.00 10.28
C CYS A 54 -11.06 -14.15 9.29
N ARG A 55 -10.31 -14.22 8.18
CA ARG A 55 -10.41 -15.27 7.14
C ARG A 55 -11.76 -15.34 6.42
N GLU A 56 -12.58 -14.30 6.55
CA GLU A 56 -13.84 -14.15 5.84
C GLU A 56 -13.71 -13.23 4.62
N LYS A 57 -14.70 -13.29 3.72
CA LYS A 57 -14.83 -12.32 2.63
C LYS A 57 -15.44 -11.06 3.21
N CYS A 58 -14.66 -9.99 3.27
CA CYS A 58 -15.07 -8.70 3.82
C CYS A 58 -14.89 -7.61 2.77
N ASP A 59 -15.66 -6.52 2.92
CA ASP A 59 -15.36 -5.28 2.25
C ASP A 59 -14.13 -4.64 2.87
N PHE A 60 -13.28 -4.03 2.03
CA PHE A 60 -12.07 -3.36 2.47
C PHE A 60 -12.17 -1.87 2.16
N LEU A 61 -12.07 -1.06 3.20
CA LEU A 61 -12.03 0.39 3.07
C LEU A 61 -10.59 0.83 2.80
N ASN A 62 -10.39 1.63 1.76
CA ASN A 62 -9.11 2.30 1.56
C ASN A 62 -9.02 3.47 2.55
N ILE A 63 -8.07 3.37 3.48
CA ILE A 63 -7.83 4.37 4.52
C ILE A 63 -6.54 5.15 4.27
N THR A 64 -6.04 5.15 3.03
CA THR A 64 -4.86 5.92 2.66
C THR A 64 -5.20 7.40 2.65
N CYS A 65 -4.36 8.20 3.26
CA CYS A 65 -4.46 9.64 3.16
C CYS A 65 -4.04 10.11 1.75
N TYR A 66 -4.92 10.85 1.07
CA TYR A 66 -4.65 11.44 -0.25
C TYR A 66 -4.61 12.96 -0.24
N THR A 67 -4.88 13.59 0.91
CA THR A 67 -4.88 15.05 1.04
C THR A 67 -3.73 15.52 1.94
N PRO A 68 -3.20 16.73 1.74
CA PRO A 68 -2.21 17.29 2.66
C PRO A 68 -2.71 17.37 4.12
N ASP A 69 -4.00 17.61 4.31
CA ASP A 69 -4.62 17.81 5.63
C ASP A 69 -4.59 16.57 6.52
N CYS A 70 -4.53 15.37 5.94
CA CYS A 70 -4.37 14.11 6.69
C CYS A 70 -2.91 13.59 6.70
N GLY A 71 -1.96 14.35 6.15
CA GLY A 71 -0.53 13.99 6.10
C GLY A 71 -0.01 13.54 4.72
N GLY A 72 -0.87 13.46 3.71
CA GLY A 72 -0.52 13.06 2.34
C GLY A 72 -0.26 11.55 2.12
N PRO A 73 0.03 11.17 0.86
CA PRO A 73 0.28 9.79 0.46
C PRO A 73 1.41 9.14 1.27
N GLY A 74 1.16 7.92 1.77
CA GLY A 74 2.08 7.22 2.65
C GLY A 74 1.68 7.23 4.13
N ASN A 75 0.60 7.96 4.48
CA ASN A 75 -0.01 7.94 5.81
C ASN A 75 -1.42 7.32 5.78
N ILE A 76 -1.88 6.87 6.95
CA ILE A 76 -3.27 6.49 7.18
C ILE A 76 -4.08 7.76 7.43
N ASP A 77 -5.26 7.88 6.82
CA ASP A 77 -6.21 8.95 7.12
C ASP A 77 -6.79 8.74 8.53
N PRO A 78 -6.50 9.62 9.51
CA PRO A 78 -6.94 9.45 10.90
C PRO A 78 -8.46 9.55 11.06
N ARG A 79 -9.20 9.96 10.03
CA ARG A 79 -10.66 9.99 10.03
C ARG A 79 -11.27 8.62 9.70
N LEU A 80 -10.47 7.70 9.17
CA LEU A 80 -10.88 6.38 8.70
C LEU A 80 -10.26 5.22 9.50
N ASP A 81 -9.28 5.51 10.37
CA ASP A 81 -8.67 4.54 11.29
C ASP A 81 -9.58 4.09 12.44
#